data_AF-A0AAW7YWQ6-F1
#
_entry.id   AF-A0AAW7YWQ6-F1
#
_cell.length_a   1.000
_cell.length_b   1.000
_cell.length_c   1.000
_cell.angle_alpha   90.00
_cell.angle_beta   90.00
_cell.angle_gamma   90.00
#
_symmetry.space_group_name_H-M   'P 1'
#
loop_
_entity.id
_entity.type
_entity.pdbx_description
1 polymer ?
#
loop_
_entity_poly.entity_id
_entity_poly.type
_entity_poly.pdbx_seq_one_letter_code
_entity_poly.pdbx_strand_id
1 'polypeptide(L)' 'MLPKGTTLIDSLREADSVLCNAVFSIAELITTTGLMNVDFADVRTVMKCKGRALMGVGEGSGDN' A
#
# COMPACT_ATOMS: atom_id res chain seq x y z
N MET A 1 -6.49 11.56 6.25
CA MET A 1 -6.57 12.02 7.65
C MET A 1 -8.04 12.25 7.95
N LEU A 2 -8.65 11.46 8.85
CA LEU A 2 -10.10 11.48 9.04
C LEU A 2 -10.56 12.78 9.73
N PRO A 3 -11.55 13.50 9.19
CA PRO A 3 -12.08 14.72 9.81
C PRO A 3 -12.74 14.43 11.17
N LYS A 4 -12.69 15.39 12.11
CA LYS A 4 -13.36 15.23 13.41
C LYS A 4 -14.87 15.19 13.21
N GLY A 5 -15.49 14.04 13.46
CA GLY A 5 -16.91 13.77 13.22
C GLY A 5 -17.19 12.58 12.29
N THR A 6 -16.16 11.89 11.78
CA THR A 6 -16.31 10.66 10.99
C THR A 6 -17.11 9.60 11.76
N THR A 7 -18.13 9.03 11.12
CA THR A 7 -18.92 7.95 11.70
C THR A 7 -18.09 6.68 11.82
N LEU A 8 -18.46 5.77 12.72
CA LEU A 8 -17.76 4.49 12.87
C LEU A 8 -17.71 3.72 11.53
N ILE A 9 -18.79 3.77 10.75
CA ILE A 9 -18.88 3.12 9.44
C ILE A 9 -17.88 3.73 8.47
N ASP A 10 -17.75 5.05 8.42
CA ASP A 10 -16.81 5.73 7.53
C ASP A 10 -15.36 5.47 7.94
N SER A 11 -15.08 5.38 9.25
CA SER A 11 -13.74 5.03 9.72
C SER A 11 -13.32 3.60 9.34
N LEU A 12 -14.27 2.66 9.32
CA LEU A 12 -14.02 1.29 8.89
C LEU A 12 -13.81 1.21 7.38
N ARG A 13 -14.60 1.95 6.59
CA ARG A 13 -14.41 2.04 5.13
C ARG A 13 -13.03 2.56 4.77
N GLU A 14 -12.54 3.55 5.50
CA GLU A 14 -11.21 4.12 5.28
C GLU A 14 -10.11 3.15 5.69
N ALA A 15 -10.30 2.38 6.76
CA ALA A 15 -9.39 1.28 7.11
C ALA A 15 -9.37 0.19 6.03
N ASP A 16 -10.53 -0.18 5.48
CA ASP A 16 -10.65 -1.13 4.37
C ASP A 16 -9.96 -0.60 3.11
N SER A 17 -10.06 0.71 2.83
CA SER A 17 -9.34 1.33 1.72
C SER A 17 -7.83 1.21 1.89
N VAL A 18 -7.29 1.44 3.09
CA VAL A 18 -5.85 1.24 3.37
C VAL A 18 -5.43 -0.22 3.18
N LEU A 19 -6.22 -1.18 3.67
CA LEU A 19 -5.95 -2.61 3.49
C LEU A 19 -6.01 -3.02 2.01
N CYS A 20 -6.99 -2.51 1.27
CA CYS A 20 -7.14 -2.79 -0.16
C CYS A 20 -5.96 -2.23 -0.95
N ASN A 21 -5.57 -0.98 -0.70
CA ASN A 21 -4.44 -0.33 -1.34
C ASN A 21 -3.11 -1.05 -1.02
N ALA A 22 -2.97 -1.58 0.19
CA ALA A 22 -1.79 -2.35 0.57
C ALA A 22 -1.62 -3.63 -0.25
N VAL A 23 -2.70 -4.39 -0.42
CA VAL A 23 -2.69 -5.61 -1.24
C VAL A 23 -2.51 -5.27 -2.71
N PHE A 24 -3.20 -4.23 -3.18
CA PHE A 24 -3.09 -3.76 -4.57
C PHE A 24 -1.67 -3.33 -4.91
N SER A 25 -1.01 -2.56 -4.05
CA SER A 25 0.37 -2.08 -4.26
C SER A 25 1.38 -3.23 -4.42
N ILE A 26 1.27 -4.27 -3.60
CA ILE A 26 2.14 -5.45 -3.71
C ILE A 26 1.83 -6.23 -4.98
N ALA A 27 0.55 -6.40 -5.31
CA ALA A 27 0.13 -7.10 -6.51
C ALA A 27 0.59 -6.37 -7.79
N GLU A 28 0.41 -5.06 -7.85
CA GLU A 28 0.80 -4.21 -8.97
C GLU A 28 2.32 -4.24 -9.21
N LEU A 29 3.13 -4.22 -8.14
CA LEU A 29 4.59 -4.38 -8.23
C LEU A 29 5.03 -5.70 -8.89
N ILE A 30 4.18 -6.73 -8.86
CA ILE A 30 4.46 -8.06 -9.44
C ILE A 30 3.83 -8.19 -10.84
N THR A 31 2.61 -7.65 -11.04
CA THR A 31 1.83 -7.90 -12.26
C THR A 31 2.01 -6.85 -13.34
N THR A 32 2.41 -5.63 -12.98
CA THR A 32 2.59 -4.54 -13.95
C THR A 32 4.06 -4.45 -14.34
N THR A 33 4.35 -4.86 -15.57
CA THR A 33 5.69 -4.76 -16.17
C THR A 33 6.02 -3.32 -16.54
N GLY A 34 6.46 -2.53 -15.57
CA GLY A 34 7.12 -1.24 -15.78
C GLY A 34 8.60 -1.37 -16.16
N LEU A 35 9.29 -0.24 -16.33
CA LEU A 35 10.75 -0.19 -16.62
C LEU A 35 11.63 -0.77 -15.49
N MET A 36 11.13 -0.81 -14.25
CA MET A 36 11.74 -1.52 -13.12
C MET A 36 10.74 -2.57 -12.60
N ASN A 37 10.89 -3.81 -13.06
CA ASN A 37 10.09 -4.93 -12.58
C ASN A 37 10.79 -5.58 -11.38
N VAL A 38 10.14 -5.58 -10.22
CA VAL A 38 10.57 -6.39 -9.07
C VAL A 38 9.95 -7.76 -9.23
N ASP A 39 10.74 -8.83 -9.16
CA ASP A 39 10.19 -10.17 -9.33
C ASP A 39 9.51 -10.67 -8.05
N PHE A 40 8.68 -11.71 -8.21
CA PHE A 40 7.96 -12.31 -7.07
C PHE A 40 8.90 -12.95 -6.04
N ALA A 41 10.11 -13.37 -6.43
CA ALA A 41 11.08 -13.98 -5.55
C ALA A 41 11.73 -12.95 -4.62
N ASP A 42 12.00 -11.75 -5.12
CA ASP A 42 12.54 -10.60 -4.39
C ASP A 42 11.53 -10.11 -3.35
N VAL A 43 10.28 -9.89 -3.75
CA VAL A 43 9.20 -9.51 -2.81
C VAL A 43 9.04 -10.56 -1.72
N ARG A 44 8.98 -11.84 -2.08
CA ARG A 44 8.86 -12.94 -1.12
C ARG A 44 10.04 -13.01 -0.15
N THR A 45 11.25 -12.73 -0.62
CA THR A 45 12.47 -12.78 0.20
C THR A 45 12.50 -11.62 1.19
N VAL A 46 12.14 -10.42 0.75
CA VAL A 46 12.03 -9.24 1.63
C VAL A 46 10.90 -9.43 2.64
N MET A 47 9.76 -10.01 2.26
CA MET A 47 8.61 -10.16 3.17
C MET A 47 8.72 -11.33 4.15
N LYS A 48 9.52 -12.38 3.87
CA LYS A 48 9.58 -13.59 4.69
C LYS A 48 10.20 -13.42 6.08
N CYS A 49 11.14 -12.47 6.28
CA CYS A 49 12.00 -12.47 7.48
C CYS A 49 12.28 -11.09 8.10
N LYS A 50 11.41 -10.08 7.91
CA LYS A 50 11.68 -8.71 8.39
C LYS A 50 11.05 -8.36 9.74
N GLY A 51 10.13 -9.17 10.27
CA GLY A 51 9.41 -8.84 11.50
C GLY A 51 8.30 -7.82 11.25
N ARG A 52 8.24 -6.72 12.01
CA ARG A 52 7.20 -5.68 11.86
C ARG A 52 7.45 -4.86 10.59
N ALA A 53 6.44 -4.74 9.74
CA ALA A 53 6.47 -3.90 8.55
C ALA A 53 5.65 -2.62 8.75
N LEU A 54 6.05 -1.54 8.07
CA LEU A 54 5.31 -0.28 7.99
C LEU A 54 5.06 0.01 6.51
N MET A 55 3.83 0.36 6.16
CA MET A 55 3.45 0.79 4.82
C MET A 55 2.89 2.21 4.90
N GLY A 56 3.41 3.09 4.05
CA GLY A 56 2.92 4.45 3.88
C GLY A 56 2.57 4.69 2.42
N VAL A 57 1.46 5.38 2.18
CA VAL A 57 1.02 5.82 0.86
C VAL A 57 1.15 7.34 0.81
N GLY A 58 1.76 7.86 -0.26
CA GLY A 58 1.92 9.30 -0.49
C GLY A 58 1.62 9.61 -1.95
N GLU A 59 0.83 10.64 -2.18
CA GLU A 59 0.53 11.18 -3.50
C GLU A 59 1.07 12.61 -3.58
N GLY A 60 1.72 12.96 -4.69
CA GLY A 60 2.28 14.28 -4.94
C GLY A 60 2.04 14.70 -6.39
N SER A 61 1.90 16.00 -6.63
CA SER A 61 1.68 16.58 -7.97
C SER A 61 2.40 17.93 -8.07
N GLY A 62 3.03 18.20 -9.21
CA GLY A 62 3.85 19.40 -9.45
C GLY A 62 5.36 19.12 -9.53
N ASP A 63 6.17 20.15 -9.78
CA ASP A 63 7.64 20.09 -9.68
C ASP A 63 8.05 20.34 -8.22
N ASN A 64 8.17 19.24 -7.46
CA ASN A 64 8.65 19.10 -6.07
C ASN A 64 7.97 19.95 -4.99
#